data_AF-A0A9J7IX77-F1
#
_entry.id   AF-A0A9J7IX77-F1
#
_cell.length_a   1.000
_cell.length_b   1.000
_cell.length_c   1.000
_cell.angle_alpha   90.00
_cell.angle_beta   90.00
_cell.angle_gamma   90.00
#
_symmetry.space_group_name_H-M   'P 1'
#
loop_
_entity.id
_entity.type
_entity.pdbx_description
1 polymer ?
#
loop_
_entity_poly.entity_id
_entity_poly.type
_entity_poly.pdbx_seq_one_letter_code
_entity_poly.pdbx_strand_id
1 'polypeptide(L)'
;MRRGMGAHCDPQSTLRREASNMNSYRKYSLQNWRTEARMPAELEEDPVLHKYWRKRHILFHRFDEGIKLDRESWFSVTPESVAAHIAQKYKYDVVIDAFCGAGGNTIQFAKTCNRGR
;
A
#
# COMPACT_ATOMS: atom_id res chain seq x y z
N MET A 1 -41.58 15.78 -7.12
CA MET A 1 -40.71 15.57 -5.95
C MET A 1 -39.36 15.04 -6.41
N ARG A 2 -38.27 15.57 -5.86
CA ARG A 2 -36.90 15.53 -6.41
C ARG A 2 -36.26 14.14 -6.26
N ARG A 3 -35.68 13.61 -7.35
CA ARG A 3 -34.76 12.46 -7.32
C ARG A 3 -33.45 12.93 -6.71
N GLY A 4 -33.03 12.31 -5.61
CA GLY A 4 -31.72 12.53 -5.02
C GLY A 4 -30.64 12.06 -5.99
N MET A 5 -29.75 12.97 -6.39
CA MET A 5 -28.55 12.68 -7.15
C MET A 5 -27.64 11.81 -6.28
N GLY A 6 -27.60 10.50 -6.55
CA GLY A 6 -26.55 9.64 -6.03
C GLY A 6 -25.21 10.15 -6.56
N ALA A 7 -24.27 10.43 -5.67
CA ALA A 7 -22.91 10.82 -6.04
C ALA A 7 -22.27 9.66 -6.82
N HIS A 8 -22.27 9.79 -8.14
CA HIS A 8 -21.63 8.83 -9.04
C HIS A 8 -20.12 8.92 -8.82
N CYS A 9 -19.56 8.01 -8.03
CA CYS A 9 -18.11 7.94 -7.80
C CYS A 9 -17.46 7.36 -9.06
N ASP A 10 -16.94 8.24 -9.92
CA ASP A 10 -16.20 7.84 -11.11
C ASP A 10 -14.92 7.09 -10.69
N PRO A 11 -14.78 5.79 -11.04
CA PRO A 11 -13.57 5.02 -10.74
C PRO A 11 -12.30 5.56 -11.41
N GLN A 12 -12.40 6.24 -12.54
CA GLN A 12 -11.24 6.89 -13.15
C GLN A 12 -10.77 8.07 -12.27
N SER A 13 -11.68 8.72 -11.56
CA SER A 13 -11.35 9.79 -10.60
C SER A 13 -10.63 9.26 -9.34
N THR A 14 -11.01 8.08 -8.82
CA THR A 14 -10.31 7.45 -7.68
C THR A 14 -8.94 6.93 -8.07
N LEU A 15 -8.81 6.31 -9.25
CA LEU A 15 -7.52 5.86 -9.77
C LEU A 15 -6.59 7.04 -10.07
N ARG A 16 -7.12 8.16 -10.59
CA ARG A 16 -6.34 9.41 -10.73
C ARG A 16 -5.87 9.94 -9.39
N ARG A 17 -6.71 9.92 -8.35
CA ARG A 17 -6.36 10.35 -6.99
C ARG A 17 -5.29 9.46 -6.35
N GLU A 18 -5.40 8.14 -6.50
CA GLU A 18 -4.40 7.18 -6.00
C GLU A 18 -3.07 7.29 -6.75
N ALA A 19 -3.10 7.46 -8.07
CA ALA A 19 -1.91 7.69 -8.87
C ALA A 19 -1.24 9.03 -8.57
N SER A 20 -2.02 10.10 -8.35
CA SER A 20 -1.48 11.39 -7.91
C SER A 20 -0.88 11.30 -6.51
N ASN A 21 -1.50 10.54 -5.61
CA ASN A 21 -0.93 10.24 -4.29
C ASN A 21 0.36 9.43 -4.42
N MET A 22 0.41 8.41 -5.28
CA MET A 22 1.63 7.62 -5.49
C MET A 22 2.78 8.47 -6.06
N ASN A 23 2.48 9.42 -6.97
CA ASN A 23 3.48 10.38 -7.46
C ASN A 23 3.90 11.38 -6.38
N SER A 24 3.00 11.82 -5.51
CA SER A 24 3.36 12.67 -4.37
C SER A 24 4.18 11.90 -3.34
N TYR A 25 3.87 10.64 -3.05
CA TYR A 25 4.68 9.76 -2.18
C TYR A 25 6.04 9.45 -2.78
N ARG A 26 6.13 9.26 -4.10
CA ARG A 26 7.41 9.09 -4.79
C ARG A 26 8.26 10.36 -4.74
N LYS A 27 7.66 11.54 -4.91
CA LYS A 27 8.35 12.83 -4.71
C LYS A 27 8.74 13.04 -3.24
N TYR A 28 7.84 12.76 -2.31
CA TYR A 28 8.07 12.87 -0.86
C TYR A 28 9.18 11.92 -0.41
N SER A 29 9.19 10.66 -0.85
CA SER A 29 10.27 9.71 -0.50
C SER A 29 11.61 10.13 -1.11
N LEU A 30 11.62 10.71 -2.31
CA LEU A 30 12.82 11.30 -2.93
C LEU A 30 13.27 12.62 -2.30
N GLN A 31 12.41 13.32 -1.56
CA GLN A 31 12.75 14.54 -0.84
C GLN A 31 13.21 14.23 0.59
N ASN A 32 12.51 13.32 1.29
CA ASN A 32 12.74 12.94 2.68
C ASN A 32 13.73 11.78 2.89
N TRP A 33 14.24 11.11 1.85
CA TRP A 33 15.33 10.13 2.06
C TRP A 33 16.58 10.73 2.72
N ARG A 34 16.77 12.05 2.60
CA ARG A 34 17.85 12.81 3.25
C ARG A 34 17.51 13.25 4.67
N THR A 35 16.24 13.26 5.05
CA THR A 35 15.75 13.80 6.33
C THR A 35 14.79 12.80 6.97
N GLU A 36 15.34 12.05 7.93
CA GLU A 36 14.65 11.47 9.09
C GLU A 36 13.73 10.24 8.90
N ALA A 37 14.33 9.07 9.08
CA ALA A 37 13.97 8.16 10.18
C ALA A 37 15.19 7.25 10.40
N ARG A 38 15.84 7.37 11.57
CA ARG A 38 16.93 6.44 11.92
C ARG A 38 16.37 5.02 11.85
N MET A 39 17.11 4.12 11.24
CA MET A 39 16.73 2.72 11.22
C MET A 39 16.59 2.23 12.68
N PRO A 40 15.50 1.53 13.02
CA PRO A 40 15.38 0.89 14.33
C PRO A 40 16.61 0.03 14.61
N ALA A 41 17.12 0.05 15.86
CA ALA A 41 18.31 -0.70 16.23
C ALA A 41 18.18 -2.20 15.89
N GLU A 42 16.99 -2.76 16.06
CA GLU A 42 16.62 -4.14 15.72
C GLU A 42 16.86 -4.48 14.22
N LEU A 43 16.79 -3.48 13.33
CA LEU A 43 17.08 -3.66 11.90
C LEU A 43 18.54 -3.34 11.56
N GLU A 44 19.23 -2.50 12.36
CA GLU A 44 20.66 -2.20 12.19
C GLU A 44 21.53 -3.46 12.40
N GLU A 45 21.04 -4.42 13.19
CA GLU A 45 21.72 -5.70 13.44
C GLU A 45 21.66 -6.69 12.26
N ASP A 46 20.75 -6.49 11.30
CA ASP A 46 20.64 -7.32 10.08
C ASP A 46 20.88 -6.48 8.81
N PRO A 47 22.14 -6.42 8.31
CA PRO A 47 22.49 -5.67 7.10
C PRO A 47 21.68 -6.04 5.86
N VAL A 48 21.11 -7.25 5.80
CA VAL A 48 20.27 -7.68 4.67
C VAL A 48 18.97 -6.87 4.63
N LEU A 49 18.46 -6.43 5.78
CA LEU A 49 17.24 -5.65 5.90
C LEU A 49 17.42 -4.19 5.47
N HIS A 50 18.66 -3.69 5.38
CA HIS A 50 18.92 -2.29 5.04
C HIS A 50 18.35 -1.88 3.69
N LYS A 51 18.43 -2.76 2.68
CA LYS A 51 17.88 -2.49 1.35
C LYS A 51 16.36 -2.38 1.37
N TYR A 52 15.70 -3.07 2.30
CA TYR A 52 14.24 -3.04 2.45
C TYR A 52 13.79 -1.83 3.25
N TRP A 53 14.49 -1.48 4.34
CA TRP A 53 14.23 -0.23 5.07
C TRP A 53 14.29 1.01 4.19
N ARG A 54 15.29 1.08 3.30
CA ARG A 54 15.41 2.16 2.30
C ARG A 54 14.24 2.21 1.32
N LYS A 55 13.54 1.08 1.14
CA LYS A 55 12.38 0.93 0.25
C LYS A 55 11.06 0.80 1.01
N ARG A 56 11.03 1.03 2.33
CA ARG A 56 9.84 0.79 3.17
C ARG A 56 8.59 1.50 2.65
N HIS A 57 8.76 2.71 2.10
CA HIS A 57 7.69 3.52 1.48
C HIS A 57 7.19 3.00 0.13
N ILE A 58 7.95 2.12 -0.53
CA ILE A 58 7.50 1.37 -1.72
C ILE A 58 6.71 0.13 -1.28
N LEU A 59 7.10 -0.48 -0.16
CA LEU A 59 6.36 -1.61 0.43
C LEU A 59 4.99 -1.15 0.93
N PHE A 60 4.95 -0.03 1.66
CA PHE A 60 3.73 0.65 2.10
C PHE A 60 3.94 2.16 2.07
N HIS A 61 3.12 2.90 1.32
CA HIS A 61 3.27 4.36 1.23
C HIS A 61 2.96 5.09 2.55
N ARG A 62 2.21 4.44 3.45
CA ARG A 62 1.89 4.90 4.81
C ARG A 62 2.77 4.21 5.86
N PHE A 63 4.00 3.81 5.52
CA PHE A 63 4.85 3.04 6.44
C PHE A 63 5.00 3.73 7.80
N ASP A 64 5.25 5.03 7.78
CA ASP A 64 5.50 5.84 8.97
C ASP A 64 4.23 6.06 9.84
N GLU A 65 3.05 5.59 9.41
CA GLU A 65 1.80 5.61 10.18
C GLU A 65 1.59 4.37 11.07
N GLY A 66 2.69 3.66 11.38
CA GLY A 66 2.69 2.54 12.33
C GLY A 66 2.71 1.15 11.69
N ILE A 67 3.11 1.04 10.41
CA ILE A 67 3.34 -0.28 9.80
C ILE A 67 4.48 -1.01 10.52
N LYS A 68 4.26 -2.29 10.80
CA LYS A 68 5.25 -3.18 11.41
C LYS A 68 5.44 -4.39 10.51
N LEU A 69 6.70 -4.75 10.30
CA LEU A 69 7.08 -5.95 9.55
C LEU A 69 8.06 -6.74 10.41
N ASP A 70 7.78 -8.03 10.56
CA ASP A 70 8.78 -8.95 11.07
C ASP A 70 9.85 -9.23 10.02
N ARG A 71 10.87 -9.98 10.43
CA ARG A 71 12.01 -10.31 9.57
C ARG A 71 11.56 -10.95 8.26
N GLU A 72 10.65 -11.92 8.29
CA GLU A 72 10.18 -12.62 7.08
C GLU A 72 9.40 -11.69 6.15
N SER A 73 8.53 -10.87 6.72
CA SER A 73 7.65 -9.95 6.01
C SER A 73 8.42 -8.91 5.20
N TRP A 74 9.61 -8.49 5.64
CA TRP A 74 10.47 -7.62 4.83
C TRP A 74 10.85 -8.23 3.48
N PHE A 75 10.98 -9.56 3.40
CA PHE A 75 11.34 -10.27 2.17
C PHE A 75 10.13 -10.64 1.32
N SER A 76 9.00 -10.98 1.96
CA SER A 76 7.86 -11.60 1.30
C SER A 76 6.74 -10.61 0.94
N VAL A 77 6.67 -9.46 1.62
CA VAL A 77 5.55 -8.54 1.39
C VAL A 77 5.55 -8.02 -0.05
N THR A 78 4.39 -8.14 -0.70
CA THR A 78 4.20 -7.63 -2.05
C THR A 78 4.20 -6.10 -2.01
N PRO A 79 5.03 -5.40 -2.82
CA PRO A 79 5.01 -3.94 -2.88
C PRO A 79 3.61 -3.40 -3.17
N GLU A 80 3.23 -2.29 -2.52
CA GLU A 80 1.84 -1.83 -2.50
C GLU A 80 1.26 -1.60 -3.90
N SER A 81 2.04 -1.05 -4.82
CA SER A 81 1.61 -0.80 -6.20
C SER A 81 1.29 -2.09 -6.96
N VAL A 82 2.02 -3.18 -6.69
CA VAL A 82 1.79 -4.49 -7.30
C VAL A 82 0.52 -5.11 -6.71
N ALA A 83 0.37 -5.07 -5.39
CA ALA A 83 -0.83 -5.55 -4.70
C ALA A 83 -2.09 -4.80 -5.17
N ALA A 84 -2.01 -3.48 -5.35
CA ALA A 84 -3.12 -2.66 -5.86
C ALA A 84 -3.49 -3.04 -7.30
N HIS A 85 -2.50 -3.24 -8.16
CA HIS A 85 -2.72 -3.70 -9.54
C HIS A 85 -3.45 -5.06 -9.58
N ILE A 86 -3.04 -6.01 -8.73
CA ILE A 86 -3.70 -7.32 -8.60
C ILE A 86 -5.14 -7.17 -8.11
N ALA A 87 -5.35 -6.35 -7.07
CA ALA A 87 -6.67 -6.12 -6.48
C ALA A 87 -7.67 -5.39 -7.40
N GLN A 88 -7.20 -4.73 -8.45
CA GLN A 88 -8.04 -4.02 -9.43
C GLN A 88 -8.38 -4.87 -10.66
N LYS A 89 -7.76 -6.04 -10.83
CA LYS A 89 -7.89 -6.86 -12.04
C LYS A 89 -9.30 -7.47 -12.21
N TYR A 90 -9.95 -7.81 -11.11
CA TYR A 90 -11.29 -8.42 -11.11
C TYR A 90 -12.18 -7.77 -10.04
N LYS A 91 -13.49 -8.02 -10.14
CA LYS A 91 -14.44 -7.74 -9.05
C LYS A 91 -14.47 -8.95 -8.12
N TYR A 92 -14.39 -8.70 -6.82
CA TYR A 92 -14.42 -9.72 -5.80
C TYR A 92 -15.50 -9.40 -4.76
N ASP A 93 -16.34 -10.38 -4.45
CA ASP A 93 -17.30 -10.29 -3.34
C ASP A 93 -16.68 -10.85 -2.06
N VAL A 94 -15.96 -11.97 -2.19
CA VAL A 94 -15.23 -12.65 -1.11
C VAL A 94 -13.85 -13.08 -1.64
N VAL A 95 -12.80 -12.83 -0.86
CA VAL A 95 -11.41 -13.22 -1.16
C VAL A 95 -10.86 -14.02 0.01
N ILE A 96 -10.19 -15.14 -0.29
CA ILE A 96 -9.38 -15.88 0.67
C ILE A 96 -7.92 -15.64 0.32
N ASP A 97 -7.19 -14.99 1.21
CA ASP A 97 -5.73 -14.86 1.12
C ASP A 97 -5.09 -15.92 2.01
N ALA A 98 -4.80 -17.09 1.44
CA ALA A 98 -4.32 -18.26 2.18
C ALA A 98 -2.92 -18.08 2.78
N PHE A 99 -2.16 -17.09 2.29
CA PHE A 99 -0.78 -16.80 2.72
C PHE A 99 -0.58 -15.28 2.85
N CYS A 100 -1.43 -14.65 3.67
CA CYS A 100 -1.51 -13.19 3.73
C CYS A 100 -0.24 -12.50 4.26
N GLY A 101 0.59 -13.19 5.04
CA GLY A 101 1.79 -12.61 5.67
C GLY A 101 1.45 -11.33 6.44
N ALA A 102 2.24 -10.26 6.25
CA ALA A 102 1.95 -8.94 6.79
C ALA A 102 0.75 -8.20 6.13
N GLY A 103 0.04 -8.85 5.20
CA GLY A 103 -1.22 -8.36 4.64
C GLY A 103 -1.09 -7.46 3.42
N GLY A 104 0.06 -7.42 2.73
CA GLY A 104 0.28 -6.55 1.57
C GLY A 104 -0.81 -6.66 0.48
N ASN A 105 -1.16 -7.89 0.09
CA ASN A 105 -2.25 -8.16 -0.87
C ASN A 105 -3.64 -7.99 -0.22
N THR A 106 -3.83 -8.59 0.95
CA THR A 106 -5.08 -8.51 1.73
C THR A 106 -5.59 -7.07 1.89
N ILE A 107 -4.71 -6.12 2.24
CA ILE A 107 -5.07 -4.70 2.40
C ILE A 107 -5.66 -4.12 1.11
N GLN A 108 -5.09 -4.46 -0.06
CA GLN A 108 -5.56 -3.93 -1.33
C GLN A 108 -6.85 -4.63 -1.78
N PHE A 109 -6.99 -5.94 -1.56
CA PHE A 109 -8.26 -6.62 -1.78
C PHE A 109 -9.37 -6.03 -0.91
N ALA A 110 -9.13 -5.74 0.38
CA ALA A 110 -10.13 -5.13 1.25
C ALA A 110 -10.59 -3.74 0.76
N LYS A 111 -9.72 -2.98 0.08
CA LYS A 111 -10.08 -1.69 -0.53
C LYS A 111 -10.96 -1.84 -1.78
N THR A 112 -10.93 -3.00 -2.45
CA THR A 112 -11.64 -3.21 -3.72
C THR A 112 -12.86 -4.14 -3.60
N CYS A 113 -12.89 -5.03 -2.60
CA CYS A 113 -14.03 -5.90 -2.31
C CYS A 113 -15.27 -5.08 -1.94
N ASN A 114 -16.44 -5.49 -2.44
CA ASN A 114 -17.74 -4.87 -2.15
C ASN A 114 -17.88 -3.37 -2.48
N ARG A 115 -17.07 -2.84 -3.41
CA ARG A 115 -17.43 -1.61 -4.14
C ARG A 115 -18.50 -1.93 -5.17
N GLY A 116 -19.72 -2.19 -4.69
CA GLY A 116 -20.92 -2.28 -5.51
C GLY A 116 -21.03 -1.03 -6.38
N ARG A 117 -21.05 -1.24 -7.70
CA ARG A 117 -21.63 -0.29 -8.65
C ARG A 117 -22.87 -0.92 -9.21
#